data_AF-A0A9P3MIF5-F1
#
_entry.id   AF-A0A9P3MIF5-F1
#
_cell.length_a   1.000
_cell.length_b   1.000
_cell.length_c   1.000
_cell.angle_alpha   90.00
_cell.angle_beta   90.00
_cell.angle_gamma   90.00
#
_symmetry.space_group_name_H-M   'P 1'
#
loop_
_entity.id
_entity.type
_entity.pdbx_description
1 polymer ?
#
loop_
_entity_poly.entity_id
_entity_poly.type
_entity_poly.pdbx_seq_one_letter_code
_entity_poly.pdbx_strand_id
1 'polypeptide(L)'
;MAFGSAPGSTLLRGARNLLNLGTVSLAYVLIEFVCTRTNWLPPHIAAKFPPGLWAFLGILAVIQGPRYRHFAEEFKNVPKFLACLGFMVVTFIAEVVMVQFVTVVLGIDWHKTVAPLPDTGQWILLGLNDRLPSSLVALLRAPIVELHDFLMLFMLLAFSVLFGAIPGPGMALGARYCFTIGLSRVLRFLTFASTILPAPRPWCAEARFGDTCPRHPHPWAAKYLMPYNENPDLLHQLISTDTAFAPAQSFPPEFSPDWGVLQFLVDFLRPMDARVHDGAAATSGAFSSFVIRPYGGCNDLAFSGHIITAALTACAWQDAYPGWGSSLVWMLVMHAAQRDIRERSHYSVDVIIALYLAPLLWQTTRFLWSRPAPRPSRKELLGSALASKGDELVKAVKEGDFEKVKRTVEMARHEADAREKGKDLEGGEEVGRGERGMQRYLSHLGVALILTMFGVVLVAILVSDEGHKAVLEKK
;
A
#
# COMPACT_ATOMS: atom_id res chain seq x y z
N MET A 1 1.97 59.91 -10.17
CA MET A 1 2.01 58.96 -9.04
C MET A 1 1.82 57.56 -9.59
N ALA A 2 2.91 56.88 -9.93
CA ALA A 2 2.92 55.49 -10.36
C ALA A 2 3.91 54.76 -9.46
N PHE A 3 3.40 53.99 -8.50
CA PHE A 3 4.23 53.09 -7.69
C PHE A 3 4.43 51.80 -8.47
N GLY A 4 5.69 51.58 -8.87
CA GLY A 4 6.12 50.38 -9.58
C GLY A 4 5.86 49.12 -8.76
N SER A 5 5.31 48.11 -9.42
CA SER A 5 5.19 46.75 -8.93
C SER A 5 6.58 46.13 -8.80
N ALA A 6 6.92 45.70 -7.59
CA ALA A 6 8.19 45.07 -7.28
C ALA A 6 8.38 43.74 -8.06
N PRO A 7 9.58 43.47 -8.62
CA PRO A 7 9.90 42.24 -9.36
C PRO A 7 10.07 40.98 -8.48
N GLY A 8 9.62 40.99 -7.22
CA GLY A 8 9.80 39.90 -6.26
C GLY A 8 8.87 38.70 -6.41
N SER A 9 7.81 38.77 -7.24
CA SER A 9 6.78 37.73 -7.32
C SER A 9 7.11 36.56 -8.27
N THR A 10 8.06 36.74 -9.18
CA THR A 10 8.43 35.73 -10.19
C THR A 10 9.45 34.74 -9.66
N LEU A 11 10.39 35.20 -8.83
CA LEU A 11 11.45 34.37 -8.24
C LEU A 11 10.91 33.45 -7.14
N LEU A 12 9.94 33.94 -6.35
CA LEU A 12 9.18 33.15 -5.37
C LEU A 12 8.25 32.11 -6.02
N ARG A 13 7.78 32.33 -7.26
CA ARG A 13 7.06 31.31 -8.05
C ARG A 13 8.00 30.24 -8.60
N GLY A 14 9.19 30.62 -9.05
CA GLY A 14 10.23 29.68 -9.50
C GLY A 14 10.73 28.77 -8.37
N ALA A 15 10.97 29.34 -7.18
CA ALA A 15 11.35 28.59 -5.99
C ALA A 15 10.24 27.65 -5.49
N ARG A 16 8.96 28.07 -5.58
CA ARG A 16 7.80 27.21 -5.27
C ARG A 16 7.70 25.96 -6.16
N ASN A 17 8.18 26.02 -7.39
CA ASN A 17 8.14 24.90 -8.33
C ASN A 17 9.34 23.93 -8.17
N LEU A 18 10.46 24.39 -7.60
CA LEU A 18 11.65 23.57 -7.30
C LEU A 18 11.60 22.96 -5.89
N LEU A 19 11.04 23.68 -4.90
CA LEU A 19 10.61 23.16 -3.60
C LEU A 19 9.19 22.58 -3.68
N ASN A 20 8.91 21.81 -4.74
CA ASN A 20 7.73 20.96 -4.73
C ASN A 20 7.91 19.92 -3.62
N LEU A 21 6.92 19.72 -2.76
CA LEU A 21 7.05 18.78 -1.64
C LEU A 21 7.52 17.37 -2.09
N GLY A 22 7.21 16.96 -3.32
CA GLY A 22 7.77 15.75 -3.95
C GLY A 22 9.30 15.68 -3.94
N THR A 23 10.03 16.78 -4.18
CA THR A 23 11.51 16.79 -4.08
C THR A 23 11.99 16.66 -2.63
N VAL A 24 11.27 17.27 -1.68
CA VAL A 24 11.56 17.17 -0.24
C VAL A 24 11.34 15.74 0.27
N SER A 25 10.27 15.08 -0.19
CA SER A 25 9.95 13.70 0.18
C SER A 25 10.88 12.69 -0.46
N LEU A 26 11.35 12.96 -1.68
CA LEU A 26 12.39 12.15 -2.31
C LEU A 26 13.74 12.34 -1.65
N ALA A 27 14.08 13.57 -1.26
CA ALA A 27 15.25 13.84 -0.45
C ALA A 27 15.15 13.10 0.89
N TYR A 28 13.97 13.07 1.52
CA TYR A 28 13.74 12.30 2.75
C TYR A 28 14.08 10.81 2.54
N VAL A 29 13.47 10.14 1.56
CA VAL A 29 13.72 8.71 1.28
C VAL A 29 15.18 8.45 0.94
N LEU A 30 15.80 9.32 0.13
CA LEU A 30 17.20 9.19 -0.25
C LEU A 30 18.13 9.35 0.96
N ILE A 31 17.85 10.34 1.82
CA ILE A 31 18.67 10.59 3.01
C ILE A 31 18.48 9.48 4.03
N GLU A 32 17.25 9.00 4.25
CA GLU A 32 16.99 7.85 5.11
C GLU A 32 17.71 6.59 4.61
N PHE A 33 17.66 6.33 3.30
CA PHE A 33 18.43 5.25 2.69
C PHE A 33 19.93 5.40 2.95
N VAL A 34 20.51 6.58 2.72
CA VAL A 34 21.93 6.83 2.94
C VAL A 34 22.31 6.73 4.43
N CYS A 35 21.55 7.35 5.33
CA CYS A 35 21.83 7.36 6.76
C CYS A 35 21.65 5.99 7.41
N THR A 36 20.61 5.24 7.04
CA THR A 36 20.25 4.00 7.74
C THR A 36 20.83 2.76 7.09
N ARG A 37 21.00 2.75 5.75
CA ARG A 37 21.30 1.53 4.99
C ARG A 37 22.69 1.51 4.37
N THR A 38 23.31 2.66 4.17
CA THR A 38 24.68 2.73 3.65
C THR A 38 25.67 2.94 4.78
N ASN A 39 26.80 2.23 4.75
CA ASN A 39 27.90 2.45 5.69
C ASN A 39 28.69 3.75 5.37
N TRP A 40 28.10 4.68 4.63
CA TRP A 40 28.76 5.91 4.20
C TRP A 40 28.83 6.96 5.31
N LEU A 41 27.86 6.96 6.24
CA LEU A 41 27.91 7.82 7.42
C LEU A 41 28.33 7.04 8.67
N PRO A 42 29.12 7.66 9.56
CA PRO A 42 29.40 7.11 10.87
C PRO A 42 28.09 6.86 11.65
N PRO A 43 27.98 5.73 12.39
CA PRO A 43 26.73 5.32 13.05
C PRO A 43 26.20 6.33 14.08
N HIS A 44 27.10 7.12 14.69
CA HIS A 44 26.73 8.17 15.64
C HIS A 44 26.06 9.39 14.99
N ILE A 45 26.32 9.65 13.70
CA ILE A 45 25.68 10.73 12.93
C ILE A 45 24.35 10.22 12.35
N ALA A 46 24.39 9.01 11.77
CA ALA A 46 23.21 8.34 11.24
C ALA A 46 22.07 8.24 12.27
N ALA A 47 22.37 7.84 13.51
CA ALA A 47 21.36 7.71 14.57
C ALA A 47 20.73 9.04 15.02
N LYS A 48 21.45 10.16 14.87
CA LYS A 48 20.97 11.49 15.29
C LYS A 48 20.18 12.21 14.20
N PHE A 49 20.28 11.75 12.95
CA PHE A 49 19.69 12.44 11.81
C PHE A 49 18.15 12.35 11.77
N PRO A 50 17.50 11.17 11.87
CA PRO A 50 16.04 11.07 11.88
C PRO A 50 15.37 11.93 12.97
N PRO A 51 15.78 11.88 14.26
CA PRO A 51 15.17 12.72 15.28
C PRO A 51 15.44 14.22 15.05
N GLY A 52 16.62 14.58 14.51
CA GLY A 52 16.93 15.97 14.16
C GLY A 52 16.04 16.52 13.04
N LEU A 53 15.83 15.73 11.98
CA LEU A 53 14.94 16.09 10.88
C LEU A 53 13.49 16.25 11.34
N TRP A 54 13.02 15.34 12.19
CA TRP A 54 11.69 15.42 12.78
C TRP A 54 11.52 16.61 13.73
N ALA A 55 12.53 16.91 14.54
CA ALA A 55 12.53 18.10 15.39
C ALA A 55 12.46 19.38 14.53
N PHE A 56 13.21 19.44 13.43
CA PHE A 56 13.16 20.54 12.48
C PHE A 56 11.78 20.69 11.82
N LEU A 57 11.20 19.60 11.33
CA LEU A 57 9.83 19.58 10.79
C LEU A 57 8.79 20.00 11.83
N GLY A 58 8.96 19.58 13.08
CA GLY A 58 8.14 19.98 14.22
C GLY A 58 8.21 21.48 14.51
N ILE A 59 9.41 22.06 14.51
CA ILE A 59 9.60 23.51 14.67
C ILE A 59 8.91 24.26 13.52
N LEU A 60 9.08 23.82 12.27
CA LEU A 60 8.39 24.41 11.13
C LEU A 60 6.87 24.32 11.26
N ALA A 61 6.34 23.19 11.75
CA ALA A 61 4.93 23.01 12.00
C ALA A 61 4.40 23.97 13.07
N VAL A 62 5.14 24.21 14.16
CA VAL A 62 4.78 25.19 15.21
C VAL A 62 4.77 26.61 14.66
N ILE A 63 5.76 26.99 13.84
CA ILE A 63 5.85 28.32 13.23
C ILE A 63 4.71 28.54 12.22
N GLN A 64 4.35 27.51 11.47
CA GLN A 64 3.34 27.58 10.43
C GLN A 64 1.92 27.40 10.96
N GLY A 65 1.76 26.72 12.11
CA GLY A 65 0.49 26.45 12.78
C GLY A 65 -0.42 27.68 12.82
N PRO A 66 -0.02 28.81 13.43
CA PRO A 66 -0.86 30.01 13.52
C PRO A 66 -1.31 30.60 12.17
N ARG A 67 -0.62 30.28 11.08
CA ARG A 67 -0.95 30.75 9.72
C ARG A 67 -1.87 29.78 8.96
N TYR A 68 -2.20 28.64 9.55
CA TYR A 68 -3.01 27.62 8.92
C TYR A 68 -4.48 28.02 8.90
N ARG A 69 -5.06 28.09 7.69
CA ARG A 69 -6.41 28.64 7.47
C ARG A 69 -7.55 27.65 7.73
N HIS A 70 -7.27 26.34 7.67
CA HIS A 70 -8.30 25.31 7.68
C HIS A 70 -8.51 24.66 9.05
N PHE A 71 -8.05 25.25 10.16
CA PHE A 71 -8.23 24.66 11.51
C PHE A 71 -9.67 24.28 11.81
N ALA A 72 -10.64 25.15 11.50
CA ALA A 72 -12.05 24.87 11.76
C ALA A 72 -12.56 23.65 10.97
N GLU A 73 -12.03 23.41 9.77
CA GLU A 73 -12.37 22.24 8.95
C GLU A 73 -11.66 20.98 9.47
N GLU A 74 -10.42 21.09 9.96
CA GLU A 74 -9.73 19.97 10.61
C GLU A 74 -10.49 19.48 11.84
N PHE A 75 -10.83 20.40 12.76
CA PHE A 75 -11.53 20.06 14.00
C PHE A 75 -12.88 19.38 13.75
N LYS A 76 -13.61 19.79 12.70
CA LYS A 76 -14.85 19.12 12.28
C LYS A 76 -14.63 17.68 11.81
N ASN A 77 -13.46 17.38 11.26
CA ASN A 77 -13.12 16.04 10.76
C ASN A 77 -12.39 15.16 11.77
N VAL A 78 -11.95 15.71 12.93
CA VAL A 78 -11.32 14.94 14.01
C VAL A 78 -12.18 13.73 14.46
N PRO A 79 -13.50 13.87 14.73
CA PRO A 79 -14.30 12.71 15.15
C PRO A 79 -14.34 11.60 14.09
N LYS A 80 -14.44 11.99 12.81
CA LYS A 80 -14.42 11.03 11.69
C LYS A 80 -13.07 10.32 11.59
N PHE A 81 -11.97 11.07 11.74
CA PHE A 81 -10.62 10.51 11.77
C PHE A 81 -10.45 9.51 12.91
N LEU A 82 -10.84 9.88 14.14
CA LEU A 82 -10.75 9.00 15.31
C LEU A 82 -11.60 7.73 15.15
N ALA A 83 -12.82 7.85 14.59
CA ALA A 83 -13.65 6.69 14.29
C ALA A 83 -13.00 5.75 13.24
N CYS A 84 -12.43 6.31 12.17
CA CYS A 84 -11.74 5.52 11.14
C CYS A 84 -10.44 4.89 11.67
N LEU A 85 -9.71 5.60 12.54
CA LEU A 85 -8.54 5.09 13.23
C LEU A 85 -8.91 3.93 14.16
N GLY A 86 -9.98 4.09 14.97
CA GLY A 86 -10.52 3.03 15.82
C GLY A 86 -10.92 1.80 15.01
N PHE A 87 -11.64 2.00 13.90
CA PHE A 87 -12.00 0.92 12.97
C PHE A 87 -10.75 0.20 12.41
N MET A 88 -9.73 0.94 12.00
CA MET A 88 -8.47 0.38 11.52
C MET A 88 -7.76 -0.45 12.60
N VAL A 89 -7.73 0.02 13.85
CA VAL A 89 -7.13 -0.71 14.98
C VAL A 89 -7.92 -1.97 15.32
N VAL A 90 -9.25 -1.89 15.37
CA VAL A 90 -10.11 -3.07 15.63
C VAL A 90 -9.93 -4.14 14.57
N THR A 91 -9.90 -3.74 13.29
CA THR A 91 -9.68 -4.67 12.18
C THR A 91 -8.26 -5.24 12.15
N PHE A 92 -7.26 -4.46 12.59
CA PHE A 92 -5.90 -4.97 12.82
C PHE A 92 -5.86 -6.04 13.91
N ILE A 93 -6.50 -5.80 15.05
CA ILE A 93 -6.58 -6.77 16.15
C ILE A 93 -7.31 -8.03 15.67
N ALA A 94 -8.43 -7.88 14.96
CA ALA A 94 -9.18 -9.01 14.40
C ALA A 94 -8.32 -9.85 13.44
N GLU A 95 -7.57 -9.21 12.54
CA GLU A 95 -6.64 -9.91 11.64
C GLU A 95 -5.57 -10.69 12.41
N VAL A 96 -4.93 -10.06 13.40
CA VAL A 96 -3.90 -10.72 14.23
C VAL A 96 -4.49 -11.92 14.97
N VAL A 97 -5.65 -11.77 15.60
CA VAL A 97 -6.33 -12.86 16.31
C VAL A 97 -6.68 -14.01 15.37
N MET A 98 -7.23 -13.73 14.19
CA MET A 98 -7.58 -14.77 13.21
C MET A 98 -6.36 -15.51 12.68
N VAL A 99 -5.29 -14.78 12.39
CA VAL A 99 -4.04 -15.37 11.92
C VAL A 99 -3.37 -16.26 12.96
N GLN A 100 -3.40 -15.83 14.23
CA GLN A 100 -2.92 -16.65 15.34
C GLN A 100 -3.80 -17.88 15.54
N PHE A 101 -5.13 -17.73 15.53
CA PHE A 101 -6.08 -18.83 15.64
C PHE A 101 -5.79 -19.93 14.60
N VAL A 102 -5.66 -19.58 13.32
CA VAL A 102 -5.36 -20.55 12.27
C VAL A 102 -4.00 -21.22 12.47
N THR A 103 -2.97 -20.46 12.85
CA THR A 103 -1.62 -21.01 13.10
C THR A 103 -1.65 -22.04 14.22
N VAL A 104 -2.38 -21.78 15.30
CA VAL A 104 -2.53 -22.69 16.44
C VAL A 104 -3.37 -23.92 16.08
N VAL A 105 -4.44 -23.75 15.31
CA VAL A 105 -5.33 -24.84 14.89
C VAL A 105 -4.64 -25.82 13.94
N LEU A 106 -3.77 -25.33 13.06
CA LEU A 106 -3.02 -26.17 12.12
C LEU A 106 -1.79 -26.83 12.75
N GLY A 107 -1.21 -26.21 13.78
CA GLY A 107 0.00 -26.71 14.42
C GLY A 107 1.26 -26.53 13.57
N ILE A 108 2.42 -26.67 14.21
CA ILE A 108 3.73 -26.46 13.57
C ILE A 108 3.99 -27.49 12.46
N ASP A 109 3.59 -28.74 12.67
CA ASP A 109 3.89 -29.82 11.73
C ASP A 109 3.27 -29.57 10.36
N TRP A 110 2.03 -29.08 10.32
CA TRP A 110 1.38 -28.73 9.06
C TRP A 110 2.19 -27.68 8.27
N HIS A 111 2.74 -26.67 8.94
CA HIS A 111 3.58 -25.66 8.28
C HIS A 111 4.90 -26.20 7.74
N LYS A 112 5.42 -27.29 8.33
CA LYS A 112 6.67 -27.93 7.89
C LYS A 112 6.45 -28.92 6.76
N THR A 113 5.37 -29.70 6.83
CA THR A 113 5.14 -30.83 5.94
C THR A 113 4.41 -30.44 4.67
N VAL A 114 3.59 -29.39 4.70
CA VAL A 114 2.85 -28.95 3.52
C VAL A 114 3.76 -28.16 2.59
N ALA A 115 3.88 -28.65 1.35
CA ALA A 115 4.65 -27.98 0.32
C ALA A 115 4.01 -26.62 -0.06
N PRO A 116 4.84 -25.57 -0.29
CA PRO A 116 4.33 -24.31 -0.80
C PRO A 116 3.72 -24.49 -2.20
N LEU A 117 2.77 -23.62 -2.55
CA LEU A 117 2.12 -23.66 -3.86
C LEU A 117 3.13 -23.32 -4.97
N PRO A 118 2.97 -23.91 -6.18
CA PRO A 118 3.81 -23.58 -7.32
C PRO A 118 3.56 -22.14 -7.78
N ASP A 119 4.53 -21.24 -7.53
CA ASP A 119 4.47 -19.83 -7.92
C ASP A 119 5.32 -19.55 -9.17
N THR A 120 4.66 -19.59 -10.33
CA THR A 120 5.30 -19.30 -11.62
C THR A 120 5.81 -17.86 -11.72
N GLY A 121 5.15 -16.89 -11.08
CA GLY A 121 5.59 -15.50 -11.05
C GLY A 121 6.92 -15.35 -10.30
N GLN A 122 7.06 -16.07 -9.19
CA GLN A 122 8.34 -16.16 -8.50
C GLN A 122 9.40 -16.84 -9.37
N TRP A 123 9.08 -17.93 -10.06
CA TRP A 123 10.05 -18.63 -10.92
C TRP A 123 10.58 -17.72 -12.03
N ILE A 124 9.73 -16.88 -12.62
CA ILE A 124 10.16 -15.89 -13.63
C ILE A 124 11.15 -14.89 -13.01
N LEU A 125 10.83 -14.32 -11.84
CA LEU A 125 11.72 -13.37 -11.17
C LEU A 125 13.03 -14.00 -10.70
N LEU A 126 13.01 -15.29 -10.33
CA LEU A 126 14.20 -16.04 -9.98
C LEU A 126 15.04 -16.38 -11.20
N GLY A 127 14.43 -16.86 -12.30
CA GLY A 127 15.12 -17.13 -13.56
C GLY A 127 15.73 -15.88 -14.19
N LEU A 128 15.13 -14.71 -13.96
CA LEU A 128 15.75 -13.42 -14.34
C LEU A 128 17.05 -13.14 -13.57
N ASN A 129 17.23 -13.66 -12.35
CA ASN A 129 18.49 -13.45 -11.61
C ASN A 129 19.68 -14.11 -12.29
N ASP A 130 19.45 -15.25 -12.96
CA ASP A 130 20.50 -15.99 -13.64
C ASP A 130 20.92 -15.29 -14.96
N ARG A 131 20.09 -14.37 -15.46
CA ARG A 131 20.28 -13.67 -16.73
C ARG A 131 20.73 -12.22 -16.58
N LEU A 132 20.45 -11.58 -15.44
CA LEU A 132 20.77 -10.18 -15.19
C LEU A 132 22.18 -10.02 -14.58
N PRO A 133 22.86 -8.87 -14.80
CA PRO A 133 24.11 -8.57 -14.11
C PRO A 133 23.97 -8.65 -12.59
N SER A 134 25.02 -9.11 -11.92
CA SER A 134 25.06 -9.25 -10.45
C SER A 134 24.76 -7.93 -9.72
N SER A 135 25.21 -6.79 -10.26
CA SER A 135 24.91 -5.45 -9.73
C SER A 135 23.43 -5.10 -9.80
N LEU A 136 22.76 -5.44 -10.91
CA LEU A 136 21.33 -5.19 -11.07
C LEU A 136 20.50 -6.13 -10.20
N VAL A 137 20.88 -7.41 -10.08
CA VAL A 137 20.24 -8.35 -9.15
C VAL A 137 20.39 -7.86 -7.70
N ALA A 138 21.57 -7.36 -7.33
CA ALA A 138 21.82 -6.78 -6.02
C ALA A 138 20.92 -5.55 -5.78
N LEU A 139 20.75 -4.67 -6.77
CA LEU A 139 19.85 -3.51 -6.68
C LEU A 139 18.37 -3.93 -6.55
N LEU A 140 17.94 -4.92 -7.33
CA LEU A 140 16.56 -5.44 -7.27
C LEU A 140 16.28 -6.17 -5.94
N ARG A 141 17.29 -6.76 -5.31
CA ARG A 141 17.17 -7.39 -3.97
C ARG A 141 17.46 -6.43 -2.82
N ALA A 142 18.07 -5.27 -3.07
CA ALA A 142 18.41 -4.32 -2.02
C ALA A 142 17.12 -3.86 -1.31
N PRO A 143 17.12 -3.74 0.03
CA PRO A 143 15.99 -3.18 0.75
C PRO A 143 16.00 -1.65 0.59
N ILE A 144 15.59 -1.15 -0.56
CA ILE A 144 15.61 0.30 -0.82
C ILE A 144 14.53 1.01 0.01
N VAL A 145 13.32 0.45 0.03
CA VAL A 145 12.17 1.02 0.75
C VAL A 145 11.45 -0.09 1.52
N GLU A 146 11.22 0.14 2.80
CA GLU A 146 10.43 -0.70 3.69
C GLU A 146 9.04 -0.11 3.95
N LEU A 147 8.17 -0.90 4.58
CA LEU A 147 6.83 -0.44 4.96
C LEU A 147 6.88 0.83 5.85
N HIS A 148 7.89 0.93 6.71
CA HIS A 148 8.10 2.12 7.56
C HIS A 148 8.22 3.39 6.71
N ASP A 149 9.01 3.33 5.64
CA ASP A 149 9.28 4.46 4.75
C ASP A 149 8.00 4.91 4.01
N PHE A 150 7.10 3.98 3.66
CA PHE A 150 5.78 4.34 3.12
C PHE A 150 4.88 5.02 4.16
N LEU A 151 4.86 4.53 5.40
CA LEU A 151 4.13 5.18 6.48
C LEU A 151 4.68 6.58 6.76
N MET A 152 6.00 6.71 6.69
CA MET A 152 6.75 7.95 6.78
C MET A 152 6.37 8.95 5.68
N LEU A 153 6.32 8.50 4.42
CA LEU A 153 5.82 9.29 3.30
C LEU A 153 4.38 9.76 3.54
N PHE A 154 3.51 8.90 4.08
CA PHE A 154 2.16 9.29 4.44
C PHE A 154 2.12 10.34 5.57
N MET A 155 2.97 10.21 6.59
CA MET A 155 3.06 11.21 7.65
C MET A 155 3.55 12.57 7.11
N LEU A 156 4.56 12.56 6.24
CA LEU A 156 5.01 13.77 5.52
C LEU A 156 3.89 14.39 4.69
N LEU A 157 3.04 13.55 4.09
CA LEU A 157 1.86 14.00 3.37
C LEU A 157 0.90 14.75 4.30
N ALA A 158 0.65 14.24 5.50
CA ALA A 158 -0.17 14.90 6.51
C ALA A 158 0.43 16.25 6.95
N PHE A 159 1.75 16.32 7.17
CA PHE A 159 2.43 17.58 7.49
C PHE A 159 2.36 18.61 6.36
N SER A 160 2.34 18.16 5.10
CA SER A 160 2.28 19.05 3.94
C SER A 160 1.00 19.89 3.85
N VAL A 161 -0.06 19.45 4.52
CA VAL A 161 -1.32 20.17 4.62
C VAL A 161 -1.12 21.52 5.31
N LEU A 162 -0.29 21.59 6.36
CA LEU A 162 0.02 22.83 7.09
C LEU A 162 0.65 23.90 6.20
N PHE A 163 1.36 23.48 5.15
CA PHE A 163 2.01 24.36 4.18
C PHE A 163 1.09 24.74 3.00
N GLY A 164 -0.18 24.32 3.03
CA GLY A 164 -1.16 24.60 1.98
C GLY A 164 -0.86 23.90 0.66
N ALA A 165 -0.08 22.82 0.70
CA ALA A 165 0.32 22.07 -0.49
C ALA A 165 -0.79 21.10 -0.97
N ILE A 166 -1.75 20.78 -0.10
CA ILE A 166 -2.95 20.00 -0.41
C ILE A 166 -4.18 20.92 -0.24
N PRO A 167 -5.13 20.95 -1.20
CA PRO A 167 -6.27 21.86 -1.18
C PRO A 167 -7.41 21.45 -0.23
N GLY A 168 -7.18 20.55 0.74
CA GLY A 168 -8.23 20.04 1.63
C GLY A 168 -7.71 19.64 3.00
N PRO A 169 -8.60 19.42 3.99
CA PRO A 169 -8.22 19.12 5.36
C PRO A 169 -7.48 17.77 5.45
N GLY A 170 -6.38 17.78 6.19
CA GLY A 170 -5.49 16.65 6.41
C GLY A 170 -6.14 15.54 7.22
N MET A 171 -6.98 15.87 8.21
CA MET A 171 -7.72 14.90 9.00
C MET A 171 -8.70 14.09 8.16
N ALA A 172 -9.30 14.69 7.12
CA ALA A 172 -10.18 13.96 6.21
C ALA A 172 -9.40 13.01 5.28
N LEU A 173 -8.20 13.43 4.83
CA LEU A 173 -7.30 12.54 4.08
C LEU A 173 -6.82 11.38 4.95
N GLY A 174 -6.46 11.66 6.20
CA GLY A 174 -6.15 10.67 7.24
C GLY A 174 -7.30 9.70 7.47
N ALA A 175 -8.53 10.21 7.57
CA ALA A 175 -9.72 9.39 7.80
C ALA A 175 -9.95 8.42 6.64
N ARG A 176 -9.87 8.91 5.39
CA ARG A 176 -9.95 8.06 4.19
C ARG A 176 -8.86 7.00 4.18
N TYR A 177 -7.62 7.37 4.50
CA TYR A 177 -6.50 6.44 4.53
C TYR A 177 -6.70 5.33 5.58
N CYS A 178 -6.99 5.70 6.84
CA CYS A 178 -7.27 4.74 7.91
C CYS A 178 -8.45 3.83 7.59
N PHE A 179 -9.55 4.40 7.07
CA PHE A 179 -10.72 3.61 6.69
C PHE A 179 -10.43 2.62 5.56
N THR A 180 -9.68 3.06 4.54
CA THR A 180 -9.31 2.20 3.40
C THR A 180 -8.38 1.06 3.84
N ILE A 181 -7.42 1.35 4.72
CA ILE A 181 -6.60 0.31 5.35
C ILE A 181 -7.50 -0.65 6.14
N GLY A 182 -8.40 -0.15 6.99
CA GLY A 182 -9.32 -0.99 7.76
C GLY A 182 -10.16 -1.91 6.88
N LEU A 183 -10.73 -1.37 5.79
CA LEU A 183 -11.51 -2.15 4.82
C LEU A 183 -10.65 -3.22 4.12
N SER A 184 -9.42 -2.87 3.76
CA SER A 184 -8.49 -3.85 3.20
C SER A 184 -8.19 -4.99 4.17
N ARG A 185 -8.03 -4.70 5.48
CA ARG A 185 -7.79 -5.70 6.52
C ARG A 185 -9.00 -6.60 6.74
N VAL A 186 -10.21 -6.05 6.69
CA VAL A 186 -11.45 -6.84 6.72
C VAL A 186 -11.45 -7.88 5.61
N LEU A 187 -11.20 -7.45 4.38
CA LEU A 187 -11.13 -8.37 3.25
C LEU A 187 -10.02 -9.42 3.43
N ARG A 188 -8.86 -9.05 4.01
CA ARG A 188 -7.74 -9.98 4.26
C ARG A 188 -8.11 -11.06 5.27
N PHE A 189 -8.60 -10.68 6.44
CA PHE A 189 -8.91 -11.70 7.45
C PHE A 189 -10.13 -12.53 7.06
N LEU A 190 -11.10 -11.98 6.31
CA LEU A 190 -12.25 -12.76 5.81
C LEU A 190 -11.83 -13.80 4.77
N THR A 191 -11.00 -13.41 3.80
CA THR A 191 -10.45 -14.35 2.80
C THR A 191 -9.52 -15.38 3.41
N PHE A 192 -8.73 -14.97 4.41
CA PHE A 192 -7.87 -15.87 5.17
C PHE A 192 -8.66 -16.86 6.04
N ALA A 193 -9.72 -16.40 6.71
CA ALA A 193 -10.57 -17.26 7.52
C ALA A 193 -11.39 -18.24 6.66
N SER A 194 -11.73 -17.87 5.43
CA SER A 194 -12.45 -18.75 4.51
C SER A 194 -11.52 -19.71 3.76
N THR A 195 -10.27 -19.35 3.51
CA THR A 195 -9.30 -20.18 2.77
C THR A 195 -7.89 -20.00 3.33
N ILE A 196 -7.30 -21.10 3.79
CA ILE A 196 -5.94 -21.10 4.35
C ILE A 196 -4.96 -21.57 3.28
N LEU A 197 -3.95 -20.75 2.99
CA LEU A 197 -2.90 -21.06 2.03
C LEU A 197 -1.61 -21.44 2.77
N PRO A 198 -0.86 -22.44 2.27
CA PRO A 198 0.42 -22.81 2.87
C PRO A 198 1.43 -21.67 2.71
N ALA A 199 2.28 -21.50 3.71
CA ALA A 199 3.29 -20.46 3.72
C ALA A 199 4.32 -20.66 2.58
N PRO A 200 4.73 -19.61 1.86
CA PRO A 200 5.86 -19.69 0.91
C PRO A 200 7.21 -19.98 1.62
N ARG A 201 7.25 -19.82 2.95
CA ARG A 201 8.39 -20.13 3.84
C ARG A 201 7.98 -21.17 4.90
N PRO A 202 8.14 -22.48 4.63
CA PRO A 202 7.71 -23.53 5.56
C PRO A 202 8.42 -23.47 6.93
N TRP A 203 9.65 -22.95 6.98
CA TRP A 203 10.40 -22.76 8.24
C TRP A 203 9.93 -21.55 9.08
N CYS A 204 9.02 -20.69 8.58
CA CYS A 204 8.60 -19.49 9.30
C CYS A 204 7.97 -19.84 10.66
N ALA A 205 7.05 -20.80 10.68
CA ALA A 205 6.26 -21.10 11.88
C ALA A 205 7.15 -21.65 13.01
N GLU A 206 8.09 -22.55 12.68
CA GLU A 206 9.07 -23.06 13.64
C GLU A 206 10.01 -21.97 14.14
N ALA A 207 10.58 -21.16 13.25
CA ALA A 207 11.51 -20.09 13.63
C ALA A 207 10.85 -19.04 14.56
N ARG A 208 9.52 -18.88 14.46
CA ARG A 208 8.77 -17.82 15.13
C ARG A 208 7.99 -18.30 16.36
N PHE A 209 7.49 -19.52 16.32
CA PHE A 209 6.57 -20.09 17.32
C PHE A 209 7.00 -21.48 17.82
N GLY A 210 8.21 -21.94 17.51
CA GLY A 210 8.68 -23.32 17.70
C GLY A 210 8.39 -23.95 19.06
N ASP A 211 8.54 -23.18 20.14
CA ASP A 211 8.33 -23.68 21.51
C ASP A 211 6.97 -23.28 22.11
N THR A 212 6.19 -22.45 21.42
CA THR A 212 4.96 -21.86 21.97
C THR A 212 3.71 -22.41 21.29
N CYS A 213 3.79 -22.77 20.01
CA CYS A 213 2.68 -23.31 19.23
C CYS A 213 2.60 -24.85 19.37
N PRO A 214 1.39 -25.43 19.42
CA PRO A 214 1.20 -26.88 19.39
C PRO A 214 1.89 -27.52 18.19
N ARG A 215 2.40 -28.74 18.37
CA ARG A 215 3.09 -29.45 17.28
C ARG A 215 2.11 -29.93 16.23
N HIS A 216 1.00 -30.49 16.66
CA HIS A 216 0.06 -31.18 15.79
C HIS A 216 -1.25 -30.39 15.56
N PRO A 217 -1.92 -30.57 14.40
CA PRO A 217 -3.20 -29.95 14.13
C PRO A 217 -4.25 -30.34 15.18
N HIS A 218 -5.21 -29.45 15.41
CA HIS A 218 -6.34 -29.71 16.29
C HIS A 218 -7.15 -30.93 15.79
N PRO A 219 -7.62 -31.85 16.66
CA PRO A 219 -8.33 -33.06 16.22
C PRO A 219 -9.55 -32.81 15.34
N TRP A 220 -10.30 -31.72 15.60
CA TRP A 220 -11.39 -31.34 14.68
C TRP A 220 -10.82 -31.01 13.30
N ALA A 221 -9.77 -30.18 13.22
CA ALA A 221 -9.27 -29.66 11.95
C ALA A 221 -8.53 -30.75 11.17
N ALA A 222 -7.84 -31.65 11.87
CA ALA A 222 -7.09 -32.77 11.31
C ALA A 222 -7.93 -33.62 10.34
N LYS A 223 -9.23 -33.83 10.61
CA LYS A 223 -10.09 -34.63 9.74
C LYS A 223 -10.32 -34.02 8.35
N TYR A 224 -10.13 -32.70 8.21
CA TYR A 224 -10.27 -31.97 6.95
C TYR A 224 -8.94 -31.75 6.22
N LEU A 225 -7.80 -32.04 6.86
CA LEU A 225 -6.47 -31.79 6.34
C LEU A 225 -5.83 -33.01 5.67
N MET A 226 -6.52 -34.16 5.67
CA MET A 226 -5.96 -35.39 5.12
C MET A 226 -5.80 -35.27 3.60
N PRO A 227 -4.61 -35.57 3.06
CA PRO A 227 -4.39 -35.49 1.63
C PRO A 227 -5.04 -36.74 0.99
N TYR A 228 -6.23 -36.56 0.40
CA TYR A 228 -7.00 -37.64 -0.24
C TYR A 228 -6.28 -38.32 -1.42
N ASN A 229 -5.11 -37.82 -1.81
CA ASN A 229 -4.23 -38.43 -2.81
C ASN A 229 -3.46 -39.65 -2.26
N GLU A 230 -3.33 -39.80 -0.93
CA GLU A 230 -2.61 -40.92 -0.31
C GLU A 230 -3.49 -42.18 -0.18
N ASN A 231 -4.82 -42.02 -0.14
CA ASN A 231 -5.74 -43.15 0.02
C ASN A 231 -6.97 -43.03 -0.92
N PRO A 232 -7.00 -43.78 -2.03
CA PRO A 232 -8.09 -43.75 -3.01
C PRO A 232 -9.46 -44.12 -2.42
N ASP A 233 -9.49 -45.00 -1.42
CA ASP A 233 -10.75 -45.44 -0.80
C ASP A 233 -11.40 -44.30 -0.02
N LEU A 234 -10.60 -43.50 0.69
CA LEU A 234 -11.08 -42.30 1.38
C LEU A 234 -11.59 -41.24 0.40
N LEU A 235 -10.96 -41.12 -0.77
CA LEU A 235 -11.43 -40.24 -1.84
C LEU A 235 -12.78 -40.69 -2.40
N HIS A 236 -12.95 -42.00 -2.68
CA HIS A 236 -14.22 -42.55 -3.13
C HIS A 236 -15.32 -42.39 -2.08
N GLN A 237 -14.99 -42.56 -0.81
CA GLN A 237 -15.92 -42.37 0.29
C GLN A 237 -16.33 -40.90 0.40
N LEU A 238 -15.39 -39.96 0.31
CA LEU A 238 -15.70 -38.52 0.29
C LEU A 238 -16.65 -38.17 -0.86
N ILE A 239 -16.36 -38.63 -2.09
CA ILE A 239 -17.20 -38.34 -3.27
C ILE A 239 -18.61 -38.91 -3.12
N SER A 240 -18.75 -40.10 -2.53
CA SER A 240 -20.05 -40.79 -2.43
C SER A 240 -20.92 -40.32 -1.28
N THR A 241 -20.34 -39.76 -0.21
CA THR A 241 -21.06 -39.45 1.03
C THR A 241 -20.93 -37.99 1.48
N ASP A 242 -20.06 -37.20 0.85
CA ASP A 242 -19.76 -35.80 1.17
C ASP A 242 -19.38 -35.57 2.65
N THR A 243 -18.75 -36.56 3.29
CA THR A 243 -18.32 -36.49 4.69
C THR A 243 -16.83 -36.81 4.83
N ALA A 244 -16.11 -36.00 5.61
CA ALA A 244 -14.68 -36.18 5.87
C ALA A 244 -14.46 -37.30 6.92
N PHE A 245 -14.01 -38.47 6.46
CA PHE A 245 -13.83 -39.68 7.29
C PHE A 245 -12.41 -39.94 7.77
N ALA A 246 -11.49 -39.00 7.59
CA ALA A 246 -10.11 -39.19 8.01
C ALA A 246 -10.07 -39.53 9.51
N PRO A 247 -9.58 -40.73 9.91
CA PRO A 247 -9.41 -41.05 11.31
C PRO A 247 -8.43 -40.02 11.90
N ALA A 248 -8.87 -39.30 12.94
CA ALA A 248 -8.00 -38.35 13.62
C ALA A 248 -6.75 -39.11 14.07
N GLN A 249 -5.57 -38.72 13.57
CA GLN A 249 -4.32 -39.34 13.97
C GLN A 249 -4.21 -39.26 15.50
N SER A 250 -3.82 -40.36 16.13
CA SER A 250 -3.58 -40.39 17.58
C SER A 250 -2.28 -39.67 17.88
N PHE A 251 -2.37 -38.37 18.11
CA PHE A 251 -1.26 -37.58 18.61
C PHE A 251 -1.03 -37.89 20.10
N PRO A 252 0.22 -37.86 20.59
CA PRO A 252 0.48 -38.00 22.02
C PRO A 252 -0.31 -36.94 22.81
N PRO A 253 -0.77 -37.26 24.03
CA PRO A 253 -1.57 -36.34 24.82
C PRO A 253 -0.77 -35.07 25.12
N GLU A 254 -1.23 -33.95 24.57
CA GLU A 254 -0.70 -32.61 24.82
C GLU A 254 -1.41 -32.02 26.06
N PHE A 255 -0.77 -31.09 26.77
CA PHE A 255 -1.33 -30.51 28.00
C PHE A 255 -2.67 -29.80 27.71
N SER A 256 -3.75 -30.25 28.36
CA SER A 256 -5.08 -29.65 28.29
C SER A 256 -5.44 -29.11 29.67
N PRO A 257 -5.55 -27.78 29.85
CA PRO A 257 -5.97 -27.22 31.12
C PRO A 257 -7.46 -27.50 31.36
N ASP A 258 -7.82 -27.78 32.61
CA ASP A 258 -9.22 -27.95 33.04
C ASP A 258 -9.85 -26.57 33.30
N TRP A 259 -10.70 -26.14 32.37
CA TRP A 259 -11.44 -24.88 32.42
C TRP A 259 -12.91 -25.08 32.83
N GLY A 260 -13.28 -26.29 33.27
CA GLY A 260 -14.63 -26.61 33.72
C GLY A 260 -15.71 -26.33 32.66
N VAL A 261 -16.65 -25.43 32.94
CA VAL A 261 -17.76 -25.10 32.02
C VAL A 261 -17.28 -24.47 30.72
N LEU A 262 -16.10 -23.83 30.74
CA LEU A 262 -15.47 -23.22 29.58
C LEU A 262 -14.51 -24.18 28.86
N GLN A 263 -14.56 -25.50 29.14
CA GLN A 263 -13.72 -26.48 28.46
C GLN A 263 -13.88 -26.44 26.94
N PHE A 264 -15.07 -26.11 26.44
CA PHE A 264 -15.30 -25.94 24.99
C PHE A 264 -14.49 -24.77 24.37
N LEU A 265 -14.06 -23.79 25.18
CA LEU A 265 -13.15 -22.73 24.74
C LEU A 265 -11.71 -23.23 24.66
N VAL A 266 -11.33 -24.32 25.33
CA VAL A 266 -9.98 -24.90 25.18
C VAL A 266 -9.77 -25.35 23.73
N ASP A 267 -10.81 -25.91 23.12
CA ASP A 267 -10.82 -26.30 21.70
C ASP A 267 -10.80 -25.09 20.74
N PHE A 268 -11.20 -23.90 21.20
CA PHE A 268 -11.28 -22.67 20.40
C PHE A 268 -10.10 -21.70 20.62
N LEU A 269 -9.54 -21.66 21.83
CA LEU A 269 -8.57 -20.66 22.30
C LEU A 269 -7.24 -21.27 22.76
N ARG A 270 -6.97 -22.53 22.38
CA ARG A 270 -5.86 -23.35 22.88
C ARG A 270 -4.66 -22.48 23.32
N PRO A 271 -4.39 -22.38 24.64
CA PRO A 271 -3.33 -21.53 25.15
C PRO A 271 -1.96 -22.08 24.74
N MET A 272 -1.01 -21.17 24.50
CA MET A 272 0.39 -21.52 24.30
C MET A 272 1.02 -21.98 25.61
N ASP A 273 1.85 -23.00 25.51
CA ASP A 273 2.54 -23.59 26.65
C ASP A 273 3.56 -22.58 27.21
N ALA A 274 3.19 -21.83 28.25
CA ALA A 274 4.09 -20.94 28.99
C ALA A 274 4.89 -21.73 30.05
N ARG A 275 5.40 -22.89 29.61
CA ARG A 275 6.31 -23.84 30.25
C ARG A 275 5.85 -24.47 31.56
N VAL A 276 5.80 -25.79 31.53
CA VAL A 276 6.32 -26.65 32.59
C VAL A 276 7.63 -26.04 33.15
N HIS A 277 7.59 -25.64 34.43
CA HIS A 277 8.68 -25.17 35.32
C HIS A 277 9.12 -23.69 35.13
N ASP A 278 9.04 -22.76 36.10
CA ASP A 278 9.07 -22.86 37.56
C ASP A 278 8.31 -21.71 38.27
N GLY A 279 7.49 -22.06 39.27
CA GLY A 279 7.49 -21.44 40.60
C GLY A 279 7.10 -19.96 40.83
N ALA A 280 6.88 -19.12 39.83
CA ALA A 280 6.59 -17.70 40.07
C ALA A 280 5.40 -17.18 39.25
N ALA A 281 4.27 -17.01 39.93
CA ALA A 281 3.20 -16.05 39.62
C ALA A 281 2.87 -15.85 38.14
N ALA A 282 2.34 -16.88 37.47
CA ALA A 282 1.73 -16.76 36.15
C ALA A 282 0.24 -16.35 36.21
N THR A 283 -0.17 -15.57 37.22
CA THR A 283 -1.47 -14.90 37.21
C THR A 283 -1.33 -13.64 36.35
N SER A 284 -2.04 -13.60 35.22
CA SER A 284 -2.25 -12.44 34.30
C SER A 284 -1.20 -12.08 33.22
N GLY A 285 -0.32 -13.01 32.78
CA GLY A 285 0.71 -12.75 31.75
C GLY A 285 0.59 -13.43 30.36
N ALA A 286 -0.20 -14.50 30.23
CA ALA A 286 -0.18 -15.33 29.02
C ALA A 286 -1.01 -14.74 27.86
N PHE A 287 -2.22 -14.26 28.13
CA PHE A 287 -3.04 -13.55 27.13
C PHE A 287 -2.44 -12.19 26.74
N SER A 288 -1.77 -11.52 27.69
CA SER A 288 -1.07 -10.27 27.41
C SER A 288 0.15 -10.52 26.52
N SER A 289 0.99 -11.52 26.76
CA SER A 289 2.07 -11.88 25.83
C SER A 289 1.59 -12.42 24.46
N PHE A 290 0.42 -13.05 24.40
CA PHE A 290 -0.29 -13.49 23.19
C PHE A 290 -0.79 -12.30 22.33
N VAL A 291 -1.25 -11.21 22.96
CA VAL A 291 -1.68 -9.97 22.29
C VAL A 291 -0.49 -9.01 22.03
N ILE A 292 0.58 -9.08 22.83
CA ILE A 292 1.71 -8.11 22.84
C ILE A 292 2.89 -8.52 21.95
N ARG A 293 2.84 -9.69 21.30
CA ARG A 293 3.76 -10.00 20.19
C ARG A 293 3.05 -9.68 18.87
N PRO A 294 3.12 -8.43 18.34
CA PRO A 294 2.50 -8.00 17.07
C PRO A 294 3.21 -8.61 15.84
N TYR A 295 3.76 -9.78 16.02
CA TYR A 295 4.40 -10.57 15.01
C TYR A 295 3.28 -11.26 14.24
N GLY A 296 3.02 -10.81 13.00
CA GLY A 296 2.05 -11.45 12.10
C GLY A 296 2.27 -12.96 11.98
N GLY A 297 1.26 -13.70 11.53
CA GLY A 297 1.41 -15.15 11.36
C GLY A 297 2.34 -15.53 10.21
N CYS A 298 2.57 -16.84 10.11
CA CYS A 298 3.40 -17.42 9.07
C CYS A 298 2.59 -17.96 7.89
N ASN A 299 1.28 -18.13 8.06
CA ASN A 299 0.40 -18.44 6.95
C ASN A 299 0.30 -17.29 5.97
N ASP A 300 0.10 -17.62 4.69
CA ASP A 300 -0.12 -16.58 3.70
C ASP A 300 -1.55 -16.04 3.82
N LEU A 301 -1.68 -14.73 3.73
CA LEU A 301 -2.98 -14.07 3.58
C LEU A 301 -3.12 -13.78 2.10
N ALA A 302 -4.27 -14.11 1.50
CA ALA A 302 -4.57 -14.05 0.05
C ALA A 302 -4.28 -12.72 -0.68
N PHE A 303 -3.82 -11.68 0.03
CA PHE A 303 -3.12 -10.54 -0.55
C PHE A 303 -2.20 -9.85 0.47
N SER A 304 -1.10 -9.28 -0.02
CA SER A 304 -0.03 -8.68 0.80
C SER A 304 -0.46 -7.37 1.48
N GLY A 305 -0.33 -7.34 2.81
CA GLY A 305 -0.59 -6.16 3.64
C GLY A 305 0.45 -5.05 3.47
N HIS A 306 1.69 -5.42 3.16
CA HIS A 306 2.78 -4.47 2.92
C HIS A 306 2.54 -3.71 1.62
N ILE A 307 2.25 -4.47 0.54
CA ILE A 307 2.04 -3.92 -0.79
C ILE A 307 0.75 -3.11 -0.87
N ILE A 308 -0.33 -3.53 -0.21
CA ILE A 308 -1.57 -2.74 -0.21
C ILE A 308 -1.39 -1.40 0.51
N THR A 309 -0.65 -1.38 1.63
CA THR A 309 -0.35 -0.13 2.37
C THR A 309 0.56 0.78 1.56
N ALA A 310 1.57 0.22 0.88
CA ALA A 310 2.47 0.96 -0.01
C ALA A 310 1.72 1.55 -1.21
N ALA A 311 0.86 0.75 -1.86
CA ALA A 311 0.04 1.19 -2.98
C ALA A 311 -1.01 2.23 -2.56
N LEU A 312 -1.63 2.11 -1.39
CA LEU A 312 -2.54 3.13 -0.83
C LEU A 312 -1.80 4.44 -0.55
N THR A 313 -0.57 4.36 -0.04
CA THR A 313 0.30 5.54 0.12
C THR A 313 0.57 6.19 -1.23
N ALA A 314 0.91 5.40 -2.25
CA ALA A 314 1.13 5.89 -3.61
C ALA A 314 -0.13 6.53 -4.20
N CYS A 315 -1.32 5.97 -3.95
CA CYS A 315 -2.59 6.55 -4.36
C CYS A 315 -2.86 7.89 -3.66
N ALA A 316 -2.66 7.97 -2.34
CA ALA A 316 -2.79 9.21 -1.58
C ALA A 316 -1.79 10.28 -2.06
N TRP A 317 -0.56 9.86 -2.37
CA TRP A 317 0.48 10.72 -2.91
C TRP A 317 0.14 11.23 -4.31
N GLN A 318 -0.37 10.36 -5.18
CA GLN A 318 -0.78 10.71 -6.53
C GLN A 318 -1.97 11.66 -6.54
N ASP A 319 -2.94 11.43 -5.65
CA ASP A 319 -4.00 12.39 -5.42
C ASP A 319 -3.36 13.71 -5.01
N ALA A 320 -2.56 13.78 -3.94
CA ALA A 320 -1.99 15.04 -3.48
C ALA A 320 -1.09 15.77 -4.50
N TYR A 321 -0.16 15.06 -5.15
CA TYR A 321 0.90 15.59 -6.00
C TYR A 321 0.97 14.85 -7.35
N PRO A 322 0.08 15.19 -8.30
CA PRO A 322 0.16 14.63 -9.66
C PRO A 322 1.43 15.13 -10.34
N GLY A 323 2.32 14.22 -10.74
CA GLY A 323 3.58 14.56 -11.39
C GLY A 323 4.62 13.45 -11.39
N TRP A 324 5.87 13.79 -11.72
CA TRP A 324 6.98 12.84 -11.79
C TRP A 324 7.29 12.19 -10.43
N GLY A 325 7.15 12.93 -9.33
CA GLY A 325 7.36 12.40 -7.97
C GLY A 325 6.39 11.27 -7.61
N SER A 326 5.13 11.36 -8.04
CA SER A 326 4.16 10.26 -7.89
C SER A 326 4.54 9.03 -8.73
N SER A 327 5.07 9.23 -9.94
CA SER A 327 5.55 8.11 -10.76
C SER A 327 6.72 7.38 -10.10
N LEU A 328 7.60 8.13 -9.41
CA LEU A 328 8.71 7.55 -8.65
C LEU A 328 8.22 6.78 -7.42
N VAL A 329 7.24 7.29 -6.67
CA VAL A 329 6.62 6.52 -5.56
C VAL A 329 6.03 5.20 -6.07
N TRP A 330 5.35 5.20 -7.22
CA TRP A 330 4.89 3.96 -7.86
C TRP A 330 6.04 3.02 -8.28
N MET A 331 7.18 3.55 -8.75
CA MET A 331 8.37 2.73 -8.99
C MET A 331 8.91 2.08 -7.71
N LEU A 332 8.89 2.81 -6.58
CA LEU A 332 9.28 2.24 -5.27
C LEU A 332 8.31 1.15 -4.82
N VAL A 333 7.00 1.32 -5.05
CA VAL A 333 6.01 0.26 -4.81
C VAL A 333 6.30 -0.97 -5.67
N MET A 334 6.59 -0.78 -6.96
CA MET A 334 6.94 -1.90 -7.85
C MET A 334 8.24 -2.60 -7.44
N HIS A 335 9.23 -1.83 -6.97
CA HIS A 335 10.48 -2.37 -6.43
C HIS A 335 10.24 -3.20 -5.15
N ALA A 336 9.40 -2.71 -4.23
CA ALA A 336 9.00 -3.46 -3.04
C ALA A 336 8.18 -4.72 -3.39
N ALA A 337 7.26 -4.62 -4.35
CA ALA A 337 6.46 -5.74 -4.84
C ALA A 337 7.31 -6.88 -5.41
N GLN A 338 8.26 -6.56 -6.31
CA GLN A 338 9.14 -7.60 -6.87
C GLN A 338 10.09 -8.21 -5.82
N ARG A 339 10.50 -7.43 -4.83
CA ARG A 339 11.29 -7.93 -3.68
C ARG A 339 10.48 -8.92 -2.82
N ASP A 340 9.23 -8.58 -2.47
CA ASP A 340 8.37 -9.44 -1.65
C ASP A 340 8.19 -10.84 -2.26
N ILE A 341 8.03 -10.90 -3.59
CA ILE A 341 7.92 -12.17 -4.33
C ILE A 341 9.27 -12.92 -4.31
N ARG A 342 10.39 -12.22 -4.56
CA ARG A 342 11.74 -12.82 -4.60
C ARG A 342 12.15 -13.40 -3.26
N GLU A 343 11.85 -12.71 -2.16
CA GLU A 343 12.21 -13.10 -0.79
C GLU A 343 11.25 -14.14 -0.18
N ARG A 344 10.28 -14.64 -0.95
CA ARG A 344 9.24 -15.59 -0.48
C ARG A 344 8.42 -15.01 0.66
N SER A 345 8.19 -13.70 0.65
CA SER A 345 7.36 -13.07 1.68
C SER A 345 5.88 -13.30 1.46
N HIS A 346 5.44 -13.29 0.20
CA HIS A 346 4.07 -13.56 -0.25
C HIS A 346 4.11 -14.22 -1.63
N TYR A 347 3.06 -14.94 -2.00
CA TYR A 347 2.94 -15.41 -3.39
C TYR A 347 2.81 -14.23 -4.37
N SER A 348 3.22 -14.44 -5.62
CA SER A 348 3.10 -13.43 -6.68
C SER A 348 1.67 -12.96 -6.88
N VAL A 349 0.70 -13.88 -6.78
CA VAL A 349 -0.73 -13.56 -6.88
C VAL A 349 -1.14 -12.57 -5.78
N ASP A 350 -0.73 -12.78 -4.53
CA ASP A 350 -1.08 -11.92 -3.40
C ASP A 350 -0.56 -10.48 -3.57
N VAL A 351 0.61 -10.36 -4.19
CA VAL A 351 1.23 -9.07 -4.52
C VAL A 351 0.50 -8.38 -5.66
N ILE A 352 0.18 -9.09 -6.75
CA ILE A 352 -0.57 -8.53 -7.88
C ILE A 352 -1.98 -8.11 -7.46
N ILE A 353 -2.66 -8.94 -6.65
CA ILE A 353 -3.97 -8.63 -6.08
C ILE A 353 -3.91 -7.34 -5.26
N ALA A 354 -2.92 -7.21 -4.38
CA ALA A 354 -2.74 -5.99 -3.59
C ALA A 354 -2.54 -4.74 -4.46
N LEU A 355 -1.78 -4.84 -5.57
CA LEU A 355 -1.49 -3.71 -6.46
C LEU A 355 -2.73 -3.15 -7.16
N TYR A 356 -3.71 -3.98 -7.53
CA TYR A 356 -4.96 -3.49 -8.15
C TYR A 356 -6.07 -3.22 -7.12
N LEU A 357 -6.09 -3.96 -6.01
CA LEU A 357 -7.09 -3.80 -4.95
C LEU A 357 -6.92 -2.47 -4.23
N ALA A 358 -5.68 -2.01 -4.00
CA ALA A 358 -5.42 -0.70 -3.38
C ALA A 358 -6.07 0.46 -4.15
N PRO A 359 -5.81 0.66 -5.47
CA PRO A 359 -6.51 1.66 -6.27
C PRO A 359 -8.04 1.50 -6.23
N LEU A 360 -8.57 0.28 -6.35
CA LEU A 360 -10.02 0.02 -6.30
C LEU A 360 -10.62 0.50 -4.98
N LEU A 361 -10.06 0.05 -3.85
CA LEU A 361 -10.50 0.46 -2.53
C LEU A 361 -10.33 1.96 -2.32
N TRP A 362 -9.24 2.55 -2.81
CA TRP A 362 -9.03 3.98 -2.74
C TRP A 362 -10.15 4.74 -3.46
N GLN A 363 -10.61 4.27 -4.61
CA GLN A 363 -11.71 4.91 -5.33
C GLN A 363 -13.06 4.76 -4.66
N THR A 364 -13.37 3.57 -4.15
CA THR A 364 -14.65 3.33 -3.48
C THR A 364 -14.76 4.14 -2.20
N THR A 365 -13.64 4.45 -1.52
CA THR A 365 -13.61 5.26 -0.30
C THR A 365 -13.47 6.77 -0.56
N ARG A 366 -13.58 7.22 -1.82
CA ARG A 366 -13.42 8.63 -2.19
C ARG A 366 -14.39 9.57 -1.48
N PHE A 367 -15.60 9.11 -1.14
CA PHE A 367 -16.61 9.92 -0.43
C PHE A 367 -16.14 10.45 0.93
N LEU A 368 -15.15 9.81 1.58
CA LEU A 368 -14.55 10.28 2.83
C LEU A 368 -13.64 11.49 2.65
N TRP A 369 -13.14 11.68 1.43
CA TRP A 369 -12.29 12.82 1.06
C TRP A 369 -12.54 13.20 -0.40
N SER A 370 -13.51 14.08 -0.61
CA SER A 370 -13.67 14.74 -1.90
C SER A 370 -12.83 16.01 -1.93
N ARG A 371 -11.82 16.03 -2.79
CA ARG A 371 -11.15 17.28 -3.16
C ARG A 371 -12.19 18.28 -3.69
N PRO A 372 -12.18 19.54 -3.25
CA PRO A 372 -12.79 20.60 -4.03
C PRO A 372 -12.20 20.53 -5.44
N ALA A 373 -13.05 20.55 -6.47
CA ALA A 373 -12.56 20.50 -7.84
C ALA A 373 -11.50 21.59 -8.04
N PRO A 374 -10.33 21.28 -8.64
CA PRO A 374 -9.41 22.34 -9.05
C PRO A 374 -10.20 23.34 -9.88
N ARG A 375 -10.09 24.62 -9.54
CA ARG A 375 -10.73 25.69 -10.31
C ARG A 375 -10.23 25.53 -11.76
N PRO A 376 -11.13 25.34 -12.73
CA PRO A 376 -10.70 25.24 -14.12
C PRO A 376 -9.93 26.50 -14.46
N SER A 377 -8.73 26.32 -15.00
CA SER A 377 -7.89 27.44 -15.39
C SER A 377 -8.63 28.29 -16.43
N ARG A 378 -8.31 29.59 -16.52
CA ARG A 378 -8.89 30.47 -17.55
C ARG A 378 -8.77 29.87 -18.96
N LYS A 379 -7.70 29.11 -19.22
CA LYS A 379 -7.50 28.39 -20.48
C LYS A 379 -8.48 27.24 -20.70
N GLU A 380 -8.82 26.47 -19.67
CA GLU A 380 -9.79 25.37 -19.75
C GLU A 380 -11.22 25.89 -19.84
N LEU A 381 -11.56 26.94 -19.08
CA LEU A 381 -12.83 27.65 -19.20
C LEU A 381 -13.01 28.23 -20.62
N LEU A 382 -11.98 28.90 -21.13
CA LEU A 382 -11.98 29.42 -22.48
C LEU A 382 -12.05 28.30 -23.53
N GLY A 383 -11.32 27.21 -23.35
CA GLY A 383 -11.34 26.05 -24.24
C GLY A 383 -12.71 25.37 -24.29
N SER A 384 -13.37 25.21 -23.15
CA SER A 384 -14.74 24.67 -23.09
C SER A 384 -15.79 25.62 -23.71
N ALA A 385 -15.65 26.94 -23.50
CA ALA A 385 -16.51 27.94 -24.12
C ALA A 385 -16.28 28.08 -25.63
N LEU A 386 -15.05 27.83 -26.10
CA LEU A 386 -14.74 27.75 -27.53
C LEU A 386 -15.27 26.47 -28.15
N ALA A 387 -15.18 25.34 -27.44
CA ALA A 387 -15.71 24.06 -27.90
C ALA A 387 -17.24 24.09 -28.07
N SER A 388 -17.97 24.74 -27.16
CA SER A 388 -19.43 24.91 -27.29
C SER A 388 -19.82 25.78 -28.50
N LYS A 389 -18.91 26.65 -28.96
CA LYS A 389 -19.06 27.51 -30.14
C LYS A 389 -18.30 27.00 -31.36
N GLY A 390 -17.82 25.74 -31.32
CA GLY A 390 -16.93 25.16 -32.33
C GLY A 390 -17.51 25.20 -33.75
N ASP A 391 -18.77 24.80 -33.92
CA ASP A 391 -19.43 24.78 -35.22
C ASP A 391 -19.62 26.18 -35.83
N GLU A 392 -19.88 27.17 -34.97
CA GLU A 392 -20.04 28.56 -35.36
C GLU A 392 -18.69 29.18 -35.75
N LEU A 393 -17.62 28.80 -35.04
CA LEU A 393 -16.24 29.17 -35.37
C LEU A 393 -15.81 28.59 -36.72
N VAL A 394 -16.06 27.29 -36.93
CA VAL A 394 -15.72 26.60 -38.18
C VAL A 394 -16.48 27.18 -39.36
N LYS A 395 -17.74 27.56 -39.18
CA LYS A 395 -18.56 28.23 -40.20
C LYS A 395 -18.03 29.62 -40.52
N ALA A 396 -17.71 30.44 -39.52
CA ALA A 396 -17.16 31.78 -39.73
C ALA A 396 -15.80 31.78 -40.43
N VAL A 397 -14.94 30.80 -40.13
CA VAL A 397 -13.65 30.60 -40.82
C VAL A 397 -13.86 30.20 -42.28
N LYS A 398 -14.81 29.31 -42.57
CA LYS A 398 -15.15 28.91 -43.95
C LYS A 398 -15.73 30.05 -44.77
N GLU A 399 -16.48 30.95 -44.14
CA GLU A 399 -17.08 32.14 -44.76
C GLU A 399 -16.08 33.30 -44.93
N GLY A 400 -14.87 33.20 -44.38
CA GLY A 400 -13.86 34.28 -44.44
C GLY A 400 -14.20 35.50 -43.58
N ASP A 401 -15.15 35.37 -42.65
CA ASP A 401 -15.65 36.47 -41.82
C ASP A 401 -14.82 36.61 -40.53
N PHE A 402 -13.71 37.35 -40.66
CA PHE A 402 -12.78 37.60 -39.56
C PHE A 402 -13.40 38.36 -38.38
N GLU A 403 -14.39 39.23 -38.63
CA GLU A 403 -15.09 39.98 -37.58
C GLU A 403 -15.97 39.05 -36.73
N LYS A 404 -16.65 38.10 -37.37
CA LYS A 404 -17.44 37.09 -36.69
C LYS A 404 -16.57 36.14 -35.86
N VAL A 405 -15.39 35.73 -36.36
CA VAL A 405 -14.42 34.95 -35.58
C VAL A 405 -13.98 35.72 -34.34
N LYS A 406 -13.62 37.00 -34.47
CA LYS A 406 -13.18 37.85 -33.36
C LYS A 406 -14.26 37.99 -32.28
N ARG A 407 -15.51 38.26 -32.69
CA ARG A 407 -16.65 38.35 -31.75
C ARG A 407 -16.89 37.04 -31.00
N THR A 408 -16.85 35.90 -31.68
CA THR A 408 -17.12 34.60 -31.03
C THR A 408 -16.05 34.25 -30.01
N VAL A 409 -14.78 34.58 -30.29
CA VAL A 409 -13.67 34.41 -29.35
C VAL A 409 -13.79 35.38 -28.16
N GLU A 410 -14.17 36.65 -28.39
CA GLU A 410 -14.40 37.63 -27.33
C GLU A 410 -15.57 37.25 -26.43
N MET A 411 -16.67 36.74 -26.99
CA MET A 411 -17.80 36.21 -26.23
C MET A 411 -17.39 35.00 -25.37
N ALA A 412 -16.64 34.05 -25.94
CA ALA A 412 -16.12 32.90 -25.19
C ALA A 412 -15.19 33.34 -24.04
N ARG A 413 -14.41 34.41 -24.26
CA ARG A 413 -13.55 35.02 -23.23
C ARG A 413 -14.37 35.69 -22.13
N HIS A 414 -15.41 36.43 -22.48
CA HIS A 414 -16.29 37.08 -21.51
C HIS A 414 -17.10 36.05 -20.70
N GLU A 415 -17.53 34.95 -21.32
CA GLU A 415 -18.20 33.84 -20.64
C GLU A 415 -17.24 33.11 -19.68
N ALA A 416 -15.99 32.90 -20.09
CA ALA A 416 -14.95 32.35 -19.22
C ALA A 416 -14.69 33.26 -18.01
N ASP A 417 -14.56 34.58 -18.23
CA ASP A 417 -14.33 35.56 -17.17
C ASP A 417 -15.57 35.72 -16.24
N ALA A 418 -16.79 35.55 -16.76
CA ALA A 418 -18.03 35.54 -15.98
C ALA A 418 -18.18 34.27 -15.12
N ARG A 419 -17.85 33.10 -15.68
CA ARG A 419 -17.83 31.82 -14.93
C ARG A 419 -16.73 31.77 -13.89
N GLU A 420 -15.60 32.44 -14.13
CA GLU A 420 -14.53 32.62 -13.15
C GLU A 420 -15.00 33.46 -11.95
N LYS A 421 -15.86 34.47 -12.18
CA LYS A 421 -16.43 35.33 -11.13
C LYS A 421 -17.69 34.76 -10.45
N GLY A 422 -18.51 33.97 -11.15
CA GLY A 422 -19.80 33.46 -10.65
C GLY A 422 -19.72 32.20 -9.78
N LYS A 423 -18.57 31.49 -9.77
CA LYS A 423 -18.39 30.23 -9.02
C LYS A 423 -18.06 30.38 -7.54
N ASP A 424 -18.16 31.59 -6.99
CA ASP A 424 -18.09 31.79 -5.54
C ASP A 424 -19.36 31.29 -4.82
N LEU A 425 -20.40 30.80 -5.53
CA LEU A 425 -21.70 30.47 -4.93
C LEU A 425 -22.31 29.08 -5.21
N GLU A 426 -21.86 28.28 -6.17
CA GLU A 426 -22.47 26.94 -6.41
C GLU A 426 -21.46 25.84 -6.76
N GLY A 427 -21.44 24.80 -5.92
CA GLY A 427 -20.74 23.55 -6.14
C GLY A 427 -21.63 22.53 -6.86
N GLY A 428 -21.16 21.99 -7.98
CA GLY A 428 -21.93 21.04 -8.79
C GLY A 428 -21.09 19.94 -9.48
N GLU A 429 -21.65 18.73 -9.34
CA GLU A 429 -21.60 17.48 -10.14
C GLU A 429 -20.39 16.52 -10.12
N GLU A 430 -20.64 15.30 -9.60
CA GLU A 430 -19.71 14.20 -9.34
C GLU A 430 -19.76 13.02 -10.34
N VAL A 431 -20.71 12.94 -11.28
CA VAL A 431 -21.09 11.66 -11.91
C VAL A 431 -20.12 11.14 -13.00
N GLY A 432 -19.31 11.99 -13.65
CA GLY A 432 -18.39 11.57 -14.74
C GLY A 432 -16.90 11.41 -14.35
N ARG A 433 -16.60 11.19 -13.06
CA ARG A 433 -15.23 11.43 -12.51
C ARG A 433 -14.55 10.19 -11.91
N GLY A 434 -15.26 9.08 -11.74
CA GLY A 434 -14.69 7.80 -11.26
C GLY A 434 -13.78 7.16 -12.29
N GLU A 435 -14.27 6.94 -13.52
CA GLU A 435 -13.52 6.27 -14.60
C GLU A 435 -12.20 6.99 -14.95
N ARG A 436 -12.23 8.32 -15.09
CA ARG A 436 -11.03 9.13 -15.38
C ARG A 436 -10.00 9.15 -14.25
N GLY A 437 -10.41 8.84 -13.02
CA GLY A 437 -9.51 8.62 -11.91
C GLY A 437 -8.83 7.26 -12.03
N MET A 438 -9.61 6.21 -12.32
CA MET A 438 -9.12 4.82 -12.36
C MET A 438 -8.12 4.66 -13.48
N GLN A 439 -8.46 5.22 -14.64
CA GLN A 439 -7.59 5.22 -15.81
C GLN A 439 -6.25 5.93 -15.54
N ARG A 440 -6.22 6.94 -14.66
CA ARG A 440 -4.96 7.59 -14.24
C ARG A 440 -4.13 6.73 -13.29
N TYR A 441 -4.75 6.07 -12.32
CA TYR A 441 -4.01 5.13 -11.46
C TYR A 441 -3.46 3.96 -12.28
N LEU A 442 -4.30 3.36 -13.12
CA LEU A 442 -3.92 2.27 -14.01
C LEU A 442 -2.88 2.70 -15.06
N SER A 443 -2.91 3.95 -15.55
CA SER A 443 -1.88 4.43 -16.47
C SER A 443 -0.53 4.61 -15.77
N HIS A 444 -0.51 5.14 -14.54
CA HIS A 444 0.74 5.29 -13.79
C HIS A 444 1.28 3.93 -13.30
N LEU A 445 0.41 3.04 -12.83
CA LEU A 445 0.76 1.66 -12.52
C LEU A 445 1.27 0.94 -13.78
N GLY A 446 0.57 1.08 -14.91
CA GLY A 446 0.96 0.52 -16.19
C GLY A 446 2.31 1.05 -16.67
N VAL A 447 2.56 2.36 -16.58
CA VAL A 447 3.87 2.95 -16.91
C VAL A 447 4.95 2.47 -15.96
N ALA A 448 4.70 2.38 -14.65
CA ALA A 448 5.67 1.85 -13.70
C ALA A 448 5.98 0.37 -13.95
N LEU A 449 4.95 -0.44 -14.25
CA LEU A 449 5.08 -1.85 -14.58
C LEU A 449 5.82 -2.04 -15.91
N ILE A 450 5.52 -1.23 -16.93
CA ILE A 450 6.23 -1.25 -18.21
C ILE A 450 7.67 -0.82 -18.00
N LEU A 451 7.94 0.31 -17.34
CA LEU A 451 9.32 0.78 -17.12
C LEU A 451 10.15 -0.18 -16.28
N THR A 452 9.56 -0.83 -15.29
CA THR A 452 10.27 -1.84 -14.49
C THR A 452 10.46 -3.15 -15.26
N MET A 453 9.43 -3.67 -15.93
CA MET A 453 9.52 -4.93 -16.69
C MET A 453 10.32 -4.77 -17.99
N PHE A 454 10.02 -3.77 -18.84
CA PHE A 454 10.82 -3.47 -20.04
C PHE A 454 12.22 -2.98 -19.69
N GLY A 455 12.41 -2.20 -18.62
CA GLY A 455 13.76 -1.83 -18.18
C GLY A 455 14.60 -3.06 -17.84
N VAL A 456 14.01 -4.00 -17.09
CA VAL A 456 14.68 -5.27 -16.73
C VAL A 456 14.89 -6.16 -17.95
N VAL A 457 13.91 -6.29 -18.85
CA VAL A 457 14.01 -7.12 -20.07
C VAL A 457 14.98 -6.51 -21.09
N LEU A 458 14.95 -5.20 -21.31
CA LEU A 458 15.88 -4.51 -22.21
C LEU A 458 17.32 -4.65 -21.70
N VAL A 459 17.55 -4.49 -20.39
CA VAL A 459 18.87 -4.74 -19.80
C VAL A 459 19.26 -6.21 -19.91
N ALA A 460 18.33 -7.15 -19.70
CA ALA A 460 18.61 -8.58 -19.90
C ALA A 460 19.00 -8.90 -21.36
N ILE A 461 18.32 -8.31 -22.34
CA ILE A 461 18.60 -8.51 -23.77
C ILE A 461 19.94 -7.88 -24.15
N LEU A 462 20.20 -6.63 -23.73
CA LEU A 462 21.45 -5.93 -24.02
C LEU A 462 22.66 -6.64 -23.41
N VAL A 463 22.52 -7.15 -22.19
CA VAL A 463 23.60 -7.90 -21.51
C VAL A 463 23.76 -9.30 -22.10
N SER A 464 22.67 -9.95 -22.52
CA SER A 464 22.74 -11.24 -23.21
C SER A 464 23.41 -11.13 -24.58
N ASP A 465 23.27 -10.00 -25.27
CA ASP A 465 23.92 -9.75 -26.57
C ASP A 465 25.42 -9.49 -26.40
N GLU A 466 25.84 -8.76 -25.35
CA GLU A 466 27.27 -8.62 -25.01
C GLU A 466 27.90 -9.94 -24.56
N GLY A 467 27.18 -10.75 -23.77
CA GLY A 467 27.62 -12.09 -23.39
C GLY A 467 27.78 -13.03 -24.59
N HIS A 468 26.92 -12.90 -25.61
CA HIS A 468 27.02 -13.70 -26.83
C HIS A 468 28.19 -13.25 -27.73
N LYS A 469 28.42 -11.94 -27.83
CA LYS A 469 29.57 -11.37 -28.55
C LYS A 469 30.91 -11.75 -27.91
N ALA A 470 31.02 -11.69 -26.58
CA ALA A 470 32.22 -12.08 -25.85
C ALA A 470 32.55 -13.59 -25.95
N VAL A 471 31.55 -14.44 -26.16
CA VAL A 471 31.74 -15.88 -26.42
C VAL A 471 32.15 -16.16 -27.87
N LEU A 472 31.69 -15.34 -28.82
CA LEU A 472 32.08 -15.42 -30.24
C LEU A 472 33.48 -14.86 -30.49
N GLU A 473 33.95 -13.86 -29.74
CA GLU A 473 35.33 -13.35 -29.84
C GLU A 473 36.39 -14.25 -29.17
N LYS A 474 35.95 -15.22 -28.35
CA LYS A 474 36.83 -16.23 -27.71
C LYS A 474 36.93 -17.55 -28.48
N LYS A 475 36.17 -17.71 -29.57
CA LYS A 475 36.30 -18.81 -30.53
C LYS A 475 37.01 -18.32 -31.78
#